data_AF-A0A0C7NWS5-F1
#
_entry.id   AF-A0A0C7NWS5-F1
#
_cell.length_a   1.000
_cell.length_b   1.000
_cell.length_c   1.000
_cell.angle_alpha   90.00
_cell.angle_beta   90.00
_cell.angle_gamma   90.00
#
_symmetry.space_group_name_H-M   'P 1'
#
loop_
_entity.id
_entity.type
_entity.pdbx_description
1 polymer ?
#
loop_
_entity_poly.entity_id
_entity_poly.type
_entity_poly.pdbx_seq_one_letter_code
_entity_poly.pdbx_strand_id
1 'polypeptide(L)'
;MENYKKVVKSRIWMLSFIVILAVGLAIFDVFWASDEMKESTIYGFQSGVIDALGILAAIFLIRYKKLLHNEKELKIQYNKENDERMKAIKAKAGMPILLITSLAMMIAGVIAGYFNFTIFTVLIITSVCQLLVSLVIKLIYMKIM
;
A
#
# COMPACT_ATOMS: atom_id res chain seq x y z
N MET A 1 -7.23 13.94 22.43
CA MET A 1 -7.98 13.17 21.39
C MET A 1 -8.35 14.00 20.16
N GLU A 2 -8.66 15.29 20.28
CA GLU A 2 -8.99 16.13 19.12
C GLU A 2 -7.86 16.23 18.09
N ASN A 3 -6.60 16.35 18.55
CA ASN A 3 -5.44 16.34 17.65
C ASN A 3 -5.34 15.02 16.85
N TYR A 4 -5.64 13.88 17.48
CA TYR A 4 -5.65 12.59 16.79
C TYR A 4 -6.83 12.48 15.79
N LYS A 5 -8.00 13.03 16.13
CA LYS A 5 -9.12 13.14 15.17
C LYS A 5 -8.72 13.96 13.93
N LYS A 6 -7.95 15.05 14.07
CA LYS A 6 -7.41 15.81 12.93
C LYS A 6 -6.47 14.98 12.06
N VAL A 7 -5.58 14.19 12.68
CA VAL A 7 -4.67 13.28 11.95
C VAL A 7 -5.48 12.24 11.16
N VAL A 8 -6.47 11.60 11.79
CA VAL A 8 -7.33 10.60 11.10
C VAL A 8 -8.13 11.26 9.96
N LYS A 9 -8.66 12.47 10.14
CA LYS A 9 -9.32 13.23 9.06
C LYS A 9 -8.39 13.51 7.88
N SER A 10 -7.14 13.90 8.14
CA SER A 10 -6.13 14.09 7.09
C SER A 10 -5.86 12.78 6.33
N ARG A 11 -5.73 11.65 7.04
CA ARG A 11 -5.59 10.31 6.42
C ARG A 11 -6.79 9.95 5.54
N ILE A 12 -8.01 10.25 5.98
CA ILE A 12 -9.22 10.02 5.18
C ILE A 12 -9.21 10.89 3.92
N TRP A 13 -8.79 12.15 4.01
CA TRP A 13 -8.70 13.03 2.86
C TRP A 13 -7.70 12.50 1.83
N MET A 14 -6.51 12.09 2.27
CA MET A 14 -5.51 11.45 1.40
C MET A 14 -6.03 10.15 0.75
N LEU A 15 -6.67 9.26 1.54
CA LEU A 15 -7.26 8.03 1.00
C LEU A 15 -8.40 8.33 0.02
N SER A 16 -9.20 9.37 0.26
CA SER A 16 -10.28 9.77 -0.63
C SER A 16 -9.72 10.23 -1.97
N PHE A 17 -8.64 11.02 -1.95
CA PHE A 17 -7.94 11.44 -3.16
C PHE A 17 -7.41 10.24 -3.95
N ILE A 18 -6.78 9.26 -3.29
CA ILE A 18 -6.28 8.04 -3.93
C ILE A 18 -7.42 7.24 -4.59
N VAL A 19 -8.55 7.08 -3.90
CA VAL A 19 -9.72 6.36 -4.46
C VAL A 19 -10.27 7.09 -5.68
N ILE A 20 -10.42 8.42 -5.62
CA ILE A 20 -10.92 9.21 -6.76
C ILE A 20 -9.97 9.06 -7.95
N LEU A 21 -8.66 9.13 -7.71
CA LEU A 21 -7.65 8.98 -8.75
C LEU A 21 -7.69 7.57 -9.37
N ALA A 22 -7.78 6.52 -8.55
CA ALA A 22 -7.88 5.14 -9.04
C ALA A 22 -9.15 4.93 -9.89
N VAL A 23 -10.30 5.42 -9.41
CA VAL A 23 -11.57 5.34 -10.18
C VAL A 23 -11.48 6.15 -11.47
N GLY A 24 -10.87 7.34 -11.45
CA GLY A 24 -10.66 8.14 -12.65
C GLY A 24 -9.79 7.43 -13.69
N LEU A 25 -8.72 6.77 -13.25
CA LEU A 25 -7.86 5.97 -14.12
C LEU A 25 -8.58 4.73 -14.67
N ALA A 26 -9.38 4.05 -13.85
CA ALA A 26 -10.18 2.91 -14.30
C ALA A 26 -11.23 3.32 -15.35
N ILE A 27 -11.89 4.46 -15.17
CA ILE A 27 -12.82 5.02 -16.16
C ILE A 27 -12.05 5.36 -17.45
N PHE A 28 -10.88 5.98 -17.34
CA PHE A 28 -10.05 6.30 -18.50
C PHE A 28 -9.63 5.03 -19.27
N ASP A 29 -9.22 3.98 -18.57
CA ASP A 29 -8.87 2.68 -19.17
C ASP A 29 -10.06 2.09 -19.97
N VAL A 30 -11.26 2.06 -19.37
CA VAL A 30 -12.44 1.48 -20.02
C VAL A 30 -12.86 2.27 -21.26
N PHE A 31 -12.86 3.61 -21.21
CA PHE A 31 -13.50 4.43 -22.24
C PHE A 31 -12.53 5.10 -23.23
N TRP A 32 -11.28 5.34 -22.85
CA TRP A 32 -10.33 6.17 -23.62
C TRP A 32 -8.99 5.51 -23.94
N ALA A 33 -8.61 4.41 -23.28
CA ALA A 33 -7.35 3.75 -23.59
C ALA A 33 -7.43 3.03 -24.95
N SER A 34 -6.42 3.25 -25.80
CA SER A 34 -6.30 2.64 -27.12
C SER A 34 -5.97 1.15 -27.03
N ASP A 35 -6.35 0.39 -28.06
CA ASP A 35 -6.08 -1.06 -28.12
C ASP A 35 -4.58 -1.36 -28.09
N GLU A 36 -3.76 -0.52 -28.73
CA GLU A 36 -2.29 -0.59 -28.68
C GLU A 36 -1.72 -0.49 -27.26
N MET A 37 -2.34 0.33 -26.39
CA MET A 37 -1.94 0.42 -24.99
C MET A 37 -2.32 -0.85 -24.22
N LYS A 38 -3.47 -1.45 -24.54
CA LYS A 38 -4.00 -2.66 -23.88
C LYS A 38 -3.26 -3.93 -24.26
N GLU A 39 -2.68 -4.01 -25.46
CA GLU A 39 -1.89 -5.16 -25.90
C GLU A 39 -0.55 -5.32 -25.15
N SER A 40 -0.08 -4.27 -24.47
CA SER A 40 1.11 -4.34 -23.63
C SER A 40 0.89 -5.24 -22.40
N THR A 41 1.73 -6.26 -22.23
CA THR A 41 1.71 -7.13 -21.03
C THR A 41 1.91 -6.35 -19.72
N ILE A 42 2.58 -5.21 -19.78
CA ILE A 42 2.82 -4.33 -18.61
C ILE A 42 1.54 -3.56 -18.25
N TYR A 43 0.70 -3.27 -19.23
CA TYR A 43 -0.56 -2.54 -19.03
C TYR A 43 -1.51 -3.31 -18.12
N GLY A 44 -1.67 -4.62 -18.35
CA GLY A 44 -2.48 -5.49 -17.49
C GLY A 44 -1.99 -5.54 -16.04
N PHE A 45 -0.68 -5.48 -15.83
CA PHE A 45 -0.12 -5.39 -14.48
C PHE A 45 -0.38 -4.01 -13.83
N GLN A 46 -0.18 -2.93 -14.57
CA GLN A 46 -0.40 -1.56 -14.07
C GLN A 46 -1.86 -1.31 -13.70
N SER A 47 -2.80 -1.65 -14.59
CA SER A 47 -4.24 -1.55 -14.34
C SER A 47 -4.63 -2.36 -13.10
N GLY A 48 -4.23 -3.63 -13.02
CA GLY A 48 -4.49 -4.48 -11.86
C GLY A 48 -3.94 -3.94 -10.54
N VAL A 49 -2.74 -3.34 -10.55
CA VAL A 49 -2.15 -2.71 -9.36
C VAL A 49 -2.94 -1.46 -8.94
N ILE A 50 -3.33 -0.62 -9.90
CA ILE A 50 -4.13 0.59 -9.63
C ILE A 50 -5.49 0.21 -9.03
N ASP A 51 -6.16 -0.79 -9.60
CA ASP A 51 -7.45 -1.27 -9.10
C ASP A 51 -7.33 -1.87 -7.70
N ALA A 52 -6.32 -2.71 -7.47
CA ALA A 52 -6.07 -3.29 -6.16
C ALA A 52 -5.79 -2.22 -5.10
N LEU A 53 -4.98 -1.21 -5.42
CA LEU A 53 -4.71 -0.08 -4.54
C LEU A 53 -5.96 0.76 -4.28
N GLY A 54 -6.78 1.00 -5.31
CA GLY A 54 -8.06 1.70 -5.19
C GLY A 54 -9.03 1.01 -4.25
N ILE A 55 -9.21 -0.31 -4.40
CA ILE A 55 -10.07 -1.14 -3.55
C ILE A 55 -9.56 -1.14 -2.10
N LEU A 56 -8.25 -1.37 -1.90
CA LEU A 56 -7.65 -1.34 -0.56
C LEU A 56 -7.81 0.03 0.11
N ALA A 57 -7.57 1.11 -0.64
CA ALA A 57 -7.76 2.47 -0.15
C ALA A 57 -9.22 2.73 0.25
N ALA A 58 -10.19 2.25 -0.53
CA ALA A 58 -11.62 2.36 -0.21
C ALA A 58 -11.98 1.59 1.08
N ILE A 59 -11.48 0.36 1.26
CA ILE A 59 -11.67 -0.42 2.48
C ILE A 59 -11.11 0.33 3.70
N PHE A 60 -9.89 0.86 3.60
CA PHE A 60 -9.29 1.64 4.70
C PHE A 60 -10.06 2.93 4.97
N LEU A 61 -10.53 3.61 3.93
CA LEU A 61 -11.33 4.82 4.06
C LEU A 61 -12.62 4.55 4.84
N ILE A 62 -13.34 3.47 4.53
CA ILE A 62 -14.55 3.07 5.26
C ILE A 62 -14.20 2.78 6.73
N ARG A 63 -13.11 2.05 6.99
CA ARG A 63 -12.65 1.76 8.35
C ARG A 63 -12.32 3.03 9.14
N TYR A 64 -11.59 3.98 8.56
CA TYR A 64 -11.24 5.23 9.22
C TYR A 64 -12.46 6.15 9.44
N LYS A 65 -13.42 6.16 8.52
CA LYS A 65 -14.69 6.88 8.72
C LYS A 65 -15.48 6.29 9.89
N LYS A 66 -15.54 4.96 10.00
CA LYS A 66 -16.19 4.27 11.14
C LYS A 66 -15.46 4.56 12.45
N LEU A 67 -14.13 4.55 12.44
CA LEU A 67 -13.29 4.87 13.60
C LEU A 67 -13.56 6.27 14.16
N LEU A 68 -13.78 7.27 13.29
CA LEU A 68 -14.09 8.63 13.73
C LEU A 68 -15.44 8.75 14.46
N HIS A 69 -16.39 7.87 14.15
CA HIS A 69 -17.70 7.85 14.80
C HIS A 69 -17.68 7.08 16.13
N ASN A 70 -16.70 6.20 16.36
CA ASN A 70 -16.59 5.41 17.58
C ASN A 70 -15.40 5.86 18.45
N GLU A 71 -15.68 6.64 19.49
CA GLU A 71 -14.63 7.15 20.38
C GLU A 71 -13.85 6.06 21.12
N LYS A 72 -14.49 4.93 21.44
CA LYS A 72 -13.82 3.81 22.10
C LYS A 72 -12.79 3.17 21.18
N GLU A 73 -13.18 2.87 19.94
CA GLU A 73 -12.26 2.32 18.94
C GLU A 73 -11.14 3.30 18.59
N LEU A 74 -11.45 4.60 18.52
CA LEU A 74 -10.45 5.65 18.27
C LEU A 74 -9.38 5.69 19.37
N LYS A 75 -9.77 5.59 20.65
CA LYS A 75 -8.82 5.51 21.77
C LYS A 75 -7.97 4.24 21.70
N ILE A 76 -8.57 3.09 21.39
CA ILE A 76 -7.84 1.83 21.23
C ILE A 76 -6.81 1.94 20.12
N GLN A 77 -7.18 2.53 18.98
CA GLN A 77 -6.24 2.70 17.87
C GLN A 77 -5.11 3.69 18.21
N TYR A 78 -5.42 4.79 18.89
CA TYR A 78 -4.41 5.72 19.37
C TYR A 78 -3.38 5.04 20.28
N ASN A 79 -3.84 4.19 21.21
CA ASN A 79 -2.95 3.46 22.10
C ASN A 79 -2.08 2.47 21.31
N LYS A 80 -2.65 1.75 20.34
CA LYS A 80 -1.89 0.85 19.46
C LYS A 80 -0.83 1.56 18.62
N GLU A 81 -1.09 2.78 18.15
CA GLU A 81 -0.10 3.56 17.38
C GLU A 81 1.07 4.06 18.25
N ASN A 82 0.81 4.31 19.53
CA ASN A 82 1.80 4.77 20.49
C ASN A 82 2.50 3.65 21.25
N ASP A 83 2.13 2.40 21.01
CA ASP A 83 2.74 1.22 21.65
C ASP A 83 4.24 1.13 21.31
N GLU A 84 5.07 1.32 22.33
CA GLU A 84 6.52 1.30 22.23
C GLU A 84 7.05 -0.08 21.86
N ARG A 85 6.39 -1.16 22.31
CA ARG A 85 6.77 -2.54 21.98
C ARG A 85 6.62 -2.78 20.48
N MET A 86 5.54 -2.31 19.89
CA MET A 86 5.32 -2.42 18.45
C MET A 86 6.33 -1.59 17.63
N LYS A 87 6.71 -0.41 18.12
CA LYS A 87 7.78 0.41 17.51
C LYS A 87 9.12 -0.32 17.56
N ALA A 88 9.46 -0.93 18.70
CA ALA A 88 10.68 -1.72 18.86
C ALA A 88 10.71 -2.97 17.96
N ILE A 89 9.59 -3.70 17.83
CA ILE A 89 9.45 -4.83 16.89
C ILE A 89 9.75 -4.37 15.47
N LYS A 90 9.12 -3.29 15.00
CA LYS A 90 9.31 -2.79 13.63
C LYS A 90 10.75 -2.35 13.36
N ALA A 91 11.39 -1.70 14.34
CA ALA A 91 12.78 -1.27 14.23
C ALA A 91 13.73 -2.47 14.15
N LYS A 92 13.60 -3.45 15.05
CA LYS A 92 14.44 -4.66 15.05
C LYS A 92 14.23 -5.57 13.83
N ALA A 93 12.99 -5.62 13.33
CA ALA A 93 12.66 -6.39 12.13
C ALA A 93 13.09 -5.71 10.82
N GLY A 94 13.68 -4.50 10.87
CA GLY A 94 14.08 -3.77 9.66
C GLY A 94 12.93 -3.38 8.73
N MET A 95 11.68 -3.46 9.21
CA MET A 95 10.47 -3.23 8.43
C MET A 95 10.46 -1.92 7.62
N PRO A 96 10.85 -0.74 8.17
CA PRO A 96 10.82 0.48 7.37
C PRO A 96 11.74 0.41 6.15
N ILE A 97 12.96 -0.13 6.31
CA ILE A 97 13.93 -0.25 5.21
C ILE A 97 13.47 -1.29 4.18
N LEU A 98 12.99 -2.45 4.62
CA LEU A 98 12.52 -3.52 3.73
C LEU A 98 11.32 -3.07 2.89
N LEU A 99 10.38 -2.31 3.47
CA LEU A 99 9.26 -1.76 2.73
C LEU A 99 9.69 -0.72 1.70
N ILE A 100 10.59 0.21 2.06
CA ILE A 100 11.07 1.26 1.16
C ILE A 100 11.83 0.63 -0.03
N THR A 101 12.70 -0.33 0.23
CA THR A 101 13.50 -1.00 -0.81
C THR A 101 12.64 -1.87 -1.71
N SER A 102 11.62 -2.58 -1.17
CA SER A 102 10.64 -3.30 -1.99
C SER A 102 9.86 -2.37 -2.92
N LEU A 103 9.42 -1.21 -2.42
CA LEU A 103 8.71 -0.23 -3.23
C LEU A 103 9.61 0.36 -4.33
N ALA A 104 10.87 0.67 -4.00
CA ALA A 104 11.84 1.16 -4.96
C ALA A 104 12.11 0.13 -6.08
N MET A 105 12.22 -1.15 -5.74
CA MET A 105 12.36 -2.22 -6.74
C MET A 105 11.14 -2.36 -7.64
N MET A 106 9.92 -2.22 -7.11
CA MET A 106 8.70 -2.23 -7.94
C MET A 106 8.70 -1.08 -8.95
N ILE A 107 9.04 0.14 -8.51
CA ILE A 107 9.13 1.32 -9.39
C ILE A 107 10.21 1.11 -10.46
N ALA A 108 11.40 0.66 -10.04
CA ALA A 108 12.50 0.35 -10.97
C ALA A 108 12.11 -0.75 -11.96
N GLY A 109 11.37 -1.77 -11.51
CA GLY A 109 10.84 -2.85 -12.33
C GLY A 109 9.92 -2.36 -13.43
N VAL A 110 8.98 -1.47 -13.10
CA VAL A 110 8.07 -0.87 -14.10
C VAL A 110 8.84 -0.07 -15.15
N ILE A 111 9.84 0.72 -14.73
CA ILE A 111 10.66 1.51 -15.67
C ILE A 111 11.53 0.60 -16.55
N ALA A 112 12.23 -0.36 -15.96
CA ALA A 112 13.09 -1.29 -16.69
C ALA A 112 12.30 -2.24 -17.60
N GLY A 113 11.04 -2.51 -17.26
CA GLY A 113 10.14 -3.36 -18.03
C GLY A 113 9.86 -2.87 -19.42
N TYR A 114 9.85 -1.55 -19.63
CA TYR A 114 9.72 -0.98 -20.99
C TYR A 114 10.88 -1.35 -21.91
N PHE A 115 12.05 -1.72 -21.35
CA PHE A 115 13.21 -2.16 -22.12
C PHE A 115 13.31 -3.69 -22.21
N ASN A 116 13.01 -4.40 -21.11
CA ASN A 116 13.11 -5.85 -21.05
C ASN A 116 12.11 -6.47 -20.07
N PHE A 117 11.21 -7.30 -20.59
CA PHE A 117 10.17 -7.99 -19.82
C PHE A 117 10.74 -8.95 -18.75
N THR A 118 11.88 -9.59 -19.02
CA THR A 118 12.55 -10.46 -18.06
C THR A 118 13.03 -9.67 -16.84
N ILE A 119 13.61 -8.48 -17.04
CA ILE A 119 14.06 -7.61 -15.95
C ILE A 119 12.88 -7.18 -15.08
N PHE A 120 11.76 -6.80 -15.70
CA PHE A 120 10.52 -6.50 -14.99
C PHE A 120 10.07 -7.68 -14.11
N THR A 121 9.96 -8.87 -14.71
CA THR A 121 9.45 -10.05 -14.01
C THR A 121 10.33 -10.41 -12.81
N VAL A 122 11.65 -10.38 -12.97
CA VAL A 122 12.60 -10.65 -11.88
C VAL A 122 12.45 -9.62 -10.77
N LEU A 123 12.43 -8.32 -11.09
CA LEU A 123 12.32 -7.26 -10.07
C LEU A 123 10.99 -7.32 -9.31
N ILE A 124 9.88 -7.61 -9.98
CA ILE A 124 8.58 -7.78 -9.33
C ILE A 124 8.61 -9.00 -8.40
N ILE A 125 9.07 -10.17 -8.87
CA ILE A 125 9.13 -11.38 -8.04
C ILE A 125 10.04 -11.15 -6.82
N THR A 126 11.22 -10.58 -7.01
CA THR A 126 12.16 -10.29 -5.92
C THR A 126 11.54 -9.33 -4.90
N SER A 127 10.84 -8.29 -5.36
CA SER A 127 10.17 -7.34 -4.46
C SER A 127 9.08 -8.01 -3.60
N VAL A 128 8.29 -8.91 -4.18
CA VAL A 128 7.25 -9.68 -3.49
C VAL A 128 7.87 -10.65 -2.50
N CYS A 129 8.91 -11.40 -2.90
CA CYS A 129 9.67 -12.27 -2.01
C CYS A 129 10.22 -11.51 -0.81
N GLN A 130 10.78 -10.31 -1.03
CA GLN A 130 11.28 -9.46 0.04
C GLN A 130 10.17 -9.02 1.01
N LEU A 131 8.98 -8.67 0.51
CA LEU A 131 7.83 -8.34 1.35
C LEU A 131 7.38 -9.55 2.18
N LEU A 132 7.36 -10.76 1.61
CA LEU A 132 7.03 -12.00 2.33
C LEU A 132 8.04 -12.29 3.44
N VAL A 133 9.35 -12.17 3.16
CA VAL A 133 10.40 -12.31 4.17
C VAL A 133 10.21 -11.30 5.30
N SER A 134 9.92 -10.04 4.97
CA SER A 134 9.65 -9.00 5.98
C SER A 134 8.46 -9.35 6.88
N LEU A 135 7.39 -9.92 6.30
CA LEU A 135 6.21 -10.37 7.04
C LEU A 135 6.57 -11.52 8.00
N VAL A 136 7.32 -12.51 7.53
CA VAL A 136 7.78 -13.65 8.35
C VAL A 136 8.63 -13.16 9.52
N ILE A 137 9.61 -12.29 9.27
CA ILE A 137 10.48 -11.72 10.31
C ILE A 137 9.63 -10.98 11.36
N LYS A 138 8.69 -10.15 10.91
CA LYS A 138 7.77 -9.44 11.83
C LYS A 138 6.96 -10.40 12.69
N LEU A 139 6.43 -11.49 12.12
CA LEU A 139 5.67 -12.49 12.86
C LEU A 139 6.53 -13.22 13.92
N ILE A 140 7.79 -13.52 13.59
CA ILE A 140 8.75 -14.12 14.53
C ILE A 140 9.01 -13.17 15.70
N TYR A 141 9.34 -11.90 15.43
CA TYR A 141 9.60 -10.93 16.50
C TYR A 141 8.37 -10.64 17.36
N MET A 142 7.16 -10.70 16.79
CA MET A 142 5.92 -10.54 17.53
C MET A 142 5.64 -11.72 18.49
N LYS A 143 6.15 -12.92 18.18
CA LYS A 143 6.05 -14.09 19.06
C LYS A 143 7.11 -14.08 20.17
N ILE A 144 8.30 -13.55 19.88
CA ILE A 144 9.45 -13.55 20.80
C ILE A 144 9.36 -12.41 21.84
N MET A 145 9.02 -11.19 21.40
CA MET A 145 8.98 -10.00 22.25
C MET A 145 7.58 -9.71 22.72
#